data_AF-A0A804PKT1-F1
#
_entry.id   AF-A0A804PKT1-F1
#
_cell.length_a   1.000
_cell.length_b   1.000
_cell.length_c   1.000
_cell.angle_alpha   90.00
_cell.angle_beta   90.00
_cell.angle_gamma   90.00
#
_symmetry.space_group_name_H-M   'P 1'
#
loop_
_entity.id
_entity.type
_entity.pdbx_description
1 polymer ?
#
loop_
_entity_poly.entity_id
_entity_poly.type
_entity_poly.pdbx_seq_one_letter_code
_entity_poly.pdbx_strand_id
1 'polypeptide(L)'
;MILTGHKENEEFALAMCPAEPYVLSGGKDKSVVLWSIQDHISALGDSSSSPGASGSKQSVKTANEKESPKVDPRGIFHGHDNT
;
A
#
# COMPACT_ATOMS: atom_id res chain seq x y z
N MET A 1 1.69 -5.96 -3.80
CA MET A 1 1.39 -4.77 -3.00
C MET A 1 2.69 -4.03 -2.77
N ILE A 2 2.70 -2.71 -2.94
CA ILE A 2 3.87 -1.86 -2.66
C ILE A 2 3.47 -0.92 -1.54
N LEU A 3 4.24 -0.93 -0.46
CA LEU A 3 4.14 0.03 0.64
C LEU A 3 4.96 1.26 0.24
N THR A 4 4.31 2.42 0.12
CA THR A 4 4.98 3.67 -0.27
C THR A 4 5.22 4.54 0.95
N GLY A 5 6.20 5.45 0.93
CA GLY A 5 6.35 6.46 1.98
C GLY A 5 7.80 6.82 2.30
N HIS A 6 8.70 5.84 2.27
CA HIS A 6 10.12 6.11 2.44
C HIS A 6 10.72 6.83 1.23
N LYS A 7 11.58 7.82 1.49
CA LYS A 7 12.29 8.60 0.47
C LYS A 7 13.65 8.00 0.10
N GLU A 8 14.25 7.27 1.02
CA GLU A 8 15.53 6.59 0.85
C GLU A 8 15.37 5.11 1.16
N ASN A 9 16.19 4.27 0.51
CA ASN A 9 16.06 2.81 0.57
C ASN A 9 15.94 2.31 2.02
N GLU A 10 14.84 1.62 2.27
CA GLU A 10 14.52 0.98 3.55
C GLU A 10 15.35 -0.30 3.68
N GLU A 11 16.49 -0.19 4.34
CA GLU A 11 17.35 -1.34 4.61
C GLU A 11 16.97 -2.07 5.92
N PHE A 12 15.99 -1.60 6.70
CA PHE A 12 15.95 -1.94 8.12
C PHE A 12 14.54 -2.09 8.74
N ALA A 13 14.28 -3.29 9.27
CA ALA A 13 13.21 -3.71 10.18
C ALA A 13 11.75 -3.39 9.80
N LEU A 14 11.06 -4.40 9.25
CA LEU A 14 9.60 -4.46 9.25
C LEU A 14 9.10 -5.09 10.55
N ALA A 15 8.13 -4.43 11.19
CA ALA A 15 7.40 -4.97 12.32
C ALA A 15 5.90 -5.03 12.02
N MET A 16 5.26 -6.13 12.42
CA MET A 16 3.82 -6.32 12.31
C MET A 16 3.20 -6.22 13.70
N CYS A 17 2.08 -5.48 13.83
CA CYS A 17 1.31 -5.51 15.06
C CYS A 17 0.62 -6.89 15.20
N PRO A 18 0.70 -7.56 16.36
CA PRO A 18 0.05 -8.86 16.54
C PRO A 18 -1.48 -8.78 16.70
N ALA A 19 -2.01 -7.61 17.10
CA ALA A 19 -3.43 -7.42 17.38
C ALA A 19 -4.21 -6.80 16.22
N GLU A 20 -3.54 -6.01 15.37
CA GLU A 20 -4.13 -5.21 14.31
C GLU A 20 -3.31 -5.39 13.03
N PRO A 21 -3.88 -5.27 11.83
CA PRO A 21 -3.19 -5.49 10.56
C PRO A 21 -2.30 -4.30 10.16
N TYR A 22 -1.51 -3.76 11.10
CA TYR A 22 -0.58 -2.66 10.89
C TYR A 22 0.85 -3.14 10.65
N VAL A 23 1.52 -2.46 9.72
CA VAL A 23 2.95 -2.65 9.41
C VAL A 23 3.69 -1.36 9.72
N LEU A 24 4.88 -1.49 10.31
CA LEU A 24 5.80 -0.39 10.53
C LEU A 24 7.14 -0.70 9.85
N SER A 25 7.75 0.31 9.24
CA SER A 25 9.11 0.27 8.68
C SER A 25 9.90 1.50 9.15
N GLY A 26 11.19 1.32 9.41
CA GLY A 26 12.13 2.42 9.66
C GLY A 26 13.04 2.63 8.45
N GLY A 27 13.34 3.88 8.13
CA GLY A 27 14.11 4.23 6.93
C GLY A 27 15.39 5.01 7.21
N LYS A 28 16.31 5.02 6.25
CA LYS A 28 17.48 5.91 6.27
C LYS A 28 17.09 7.39 6.22
N ASP A 29 15.87 7.67 5.75
CA ASP A 29 15.25 8.99 5.76
C ASP A 29 14.79 9.46 7.15
N LYS A 30 15.19 8.74 8.21
CA LYS A 30 14.89 9.06 9.62
C LYS A 30 13.39 9.12 9.92
N SER A 31 12.62 8.36 9.14
CA SER A 31 11.18 8.26 9.26
C SER A 31 10.79 6.84 9.67
N VAL A 32 9.74 6.74 10.47
CA VAL A 32 9.01 5.50 10.71
C VAL A 32 7.68 5.61 9.99
N VAL A 33 7.39 4.69 9.09
CA VAL A 33 6.17 4.71 8.27
C VAL A 33 5.24 3.61 8.74
N LEU A 34 3.96 3.96 8.90
CA LEU A 34 2.88 3.07 9.34
C LEU A 34 1.89 2.85 8.20
N TRP A 35 1.58 1.60 7.90
CA TRP A 35 0.54 1.20 6.94
C TRP A 35 -0.53 0.33 7.59
N SER A 36 -1.73 0.37 7.04
CA SER A 36 -2.81 -0.57 7.33
C SER A 36 -2.97 -1.53 6.16
N ILE A 37 -2.77 -2.83 6.40
CA ILE A 37 -3.05 -3.85 5.40
C ILE A 37 -4.55 -3.96 5.12
N GLN A 38 -5.39 -3.57 6.08
CA GLN A 38 -6.83 -3.52 5.88
C GLN A 38 -7.21 -2.55 4.75
N ASP A 39 -6.46 -1.45 4.58
CA ASP A 39 -6.73 -0.47 3.52
C ASP A 39 -6.52 -1.10 2.13
N HIS A 40 -5.52 -1.98 1.99
CA HIS A 40 -5.31 -2.75 0.77
C HIS A 40 -6.47 -3.72 0.49
N ILE A 41 -6.94 -4.44 1.52
CA ILE A 41 -7.99 -5.44 1.40
C ILE A 41 -9.32 -4.77 1.03
N SER A 42 -9.66 -3.65 1.68
CA SER A 42 -10.89 -2.90 1.39
C SER A 42 -10.90 -2.38 -0.06
N ALA A 43 -9.77 -1.86 -0.55
CA ALA A 43 -9.64 -1.40 -1.93
C ALA A 43 -9.82 -2.52 -2.97
N LEU A 44 -9.44 -3.76 -2.64
CA LEU A 44 -9.70 -4.92 -3.50
C LEU A 44 -11.19 -5.29 -3.52
N GLY A 45 -11.87 -5.21 -2.37
CA GLY A 45 -13.29 -5.54 -2.23
C GLY A 45 -14.22 -4.65 -3.06
N ASP A 46 -13.92 -3.35 -3.13
CA ASP A 46 -14.74 -2.36 -3.85
C ASP A 46 -14.76 -2.56 -5.37
N SER A 47 -13.80 -3.33 -5.93
CA SER A 47 -13.77 -3.65 -7.36
C SER A 47 -14.61 -4.89 -7.73
N SER A 48 -15.25 -5.55 -6.76
CA SER A 48 -16.02 -6.79 -6.95
C SER A 48 -17.53 -6.68 -6.68
N SER A 49 -18.03 -5.49 -6.32
CA SER A 49 -19.41 -5.24 -5.91
C SER A 49 -20.14 -4.20 -6.78
N SER A 50 -20.15 -4.40 -8.11
CA SER A 50 -21.12 -3.73 -9.00
C SER A 50 -22.13 -4.74 -9.56
N PRO A 51 -23.38 -4.77 -9.06
CA PRO A 51 -24.48 -5.51 -9.67
C PRO A 51 -25.17 -4.63 -10.73
N GLY A 52 -25.42 -5.18 -11.93
CA GLY A 52 -26.44 -4.63 -12.84
C GLY A 52 -25.96 -4.13 -14.21
N ALA A 53 -26.30 -4.90 -15.24
CA ALA A 53 -26.85 -4.47 -16.53
C ALA A 53 -26.29 -3.19 -17.21
N SER A 54 -25.49 -3.36 -18.26
CA SER A 54 -25.80 -2.84 -19.62
C SER A 54 -24.65 -3.17 -20.57
N GLY A 55 -24.96 -3.81 -21.69
CA GLY A 55 -23.98 -4.20 -22.70
C GLY A 55 -23.62 -3.05 -23.63
N SER A 56 -22.34 -2.89 -23.93
CA SER A 56 -21.87 -2.31 -25.19
C SER A 56 -20.37 -2.54 -25.37
N LYS A 57 -20.05 -3.11 -26.53
CA LYS A 57 -18.75 -3.49 -27.05
C LYS A 57 -17.84 -2.25 -27.19
N GLN A 58 -16.61 -2.25 -26.64
CA GLN A 58 -15.54 -1.45 -27.23
C GLN A 58 -14.13 -1.97 -26.87
N SER A 59 -13.45 -2.41 -27.92
CA SER A 59 -12.03 -2.21 -28.21
C SER A 59 -10.97 -2.61 -27.18
N VAL A 60 -10.36 -3.75 -27.46
CA VAL A 60 -8.97 -4.10 -27.14
C VAL A 60 -8.03 -2.93 -27.44
N LYS A 61 -7.37 -2.38 -26.41
CA LYS A 61 -6.11 -1.61 -26.47
C LYS A 61 -5.33 -1.95 -25.20
N THR A 62 -4.30 -2.79 -25.31
CA THR A 62 -2.88 -2.37 -25.40
C THR A 62 -2.23 -2.30 -24.01
N ALA A 63 -1.34 -3.29 -23.75
CA ALA A 63 -0.31 -3.32 -22.72
C ALA A 63 -0.69 -2.83 -21.30
N ASN A 64 -1.38 -3.68 -20.52
CA ASN A 64 -1.51 -3.46 -19.09
C ASN A 64 -0.32 -4.14 -18.39
N GLU A 65 0.80 -3.42 -18.28
CA GLU A 65 1.79 -3.74 -17.26
C GLU A 65 1.04 -3.66 -15.93
N LYS A 66 0.74 -4.82 -15.35
CA LYS A 66 -0.15 -4.94 -14.20
C LYS A 66 0.46 -4.21 -13.01
N GLU A 67 0.15 -2.92 -12.87
CA GLU A 67 0.65 -2.07 -11.81
C GLU A 67 0.34 -2.73 -10.47
N SER A 68 1.37 -2.95 -9.66
CA SER A 68 1.17 -3.54 -8.33
C SER A 68 0.35 -2.58 -7.47
N PRO A 69 -0.66 -3.06 -6.74
CA PRO A 69 -1.48 -2.20 -5.89
C PRO A 69 -0.60 -1.49 -4.85
N LYS A 70 -0.75 -0.17 -4.73
CA LYS A 70 0.00 0.68 -3.80
C LYS A 70 -0.85 0.97 -2.57
N VAL A 71 -0.21 1.01 -1.40
CA VAL A 71 -0.85 1.37 -0.13
C VAL A 71 -0.14 2.57 0.44
N ASP A 72 -0.88 3.66 0.62
CA ASP A 72 -0.35 4.88 1.20
C ASP A 72 -0.18 4.77 2.73
N PRO A 73 0.79 5.50 3.31
CA PRO A 73 0.95 5.55 4.76
C PRO A 73 -0.30 6.05 5.48
N ARG A 74 -0.65 5.40 6.59
CA ARG A 74 -1.56 5.97 7.60
C ARG A 74 -0.86 6.96 8.52
N GLY A 75 0.45 6.87 8.63
CA GLY A 75 1.26 7.78 9.43
C GLY A 75 2.73 7.78 9.00
N ILE A 76 3.37 8.93 9.12
CA ILE A 76 4.81 9.11 8.92
C ILE A 76 5.33 9.86 10.14
N PHE A 77 6.14 9.18 10.94
CA PHE A 77 6.75 9.72 12.15
C PHE A 77 8.20 10.08 11.85
N HIS A 78 8.64 11.27 12.26
CA HIS A 78 10.00 11.74 11.98
C HIS A 78 10.81 11.83 13.27
N GLY A 79 12.13 11.71 13.15
CA GLY A 79 13.06 12.03 14.23
C GLY A 79 13.64 10.83 14.97
N HIS A 80 13.57 9.62 14.39
CA HIS A 80 14.41 8.54 14.88
C HIS A 80 15.85 8.79 14.44
N ASP A 81 16.80 8.49 15.33
CA ASP A 81 18.22 8.44 14.98
C ASP A 81 18.56 7.09 14.35
N ASN A 82 19.72 7.02 13.69
CA ASN A 82 20.24 5.75 13.17
C ASN A 82 20.48 4.81 14.38
N THR A 83 19.61 3.82 14.57
CA THR A 83 19.77 2.74 15.55
C THR A 83 20.72 1.68 15.03
#